data_AF-S7HRY8-F1
#
_entry.id   AF-S7HRY8-F1
#
_cell.length_a   1.000
_cell.length_b   1.000
_cell.length_c   1.000
_cell.angle_alpha   90.00
_cell.angle_beta   90.00
_cell.angle_gamma   90.00
#
_symmetry.space_group_name_H-M   'P 1'
#
loop_
_entity.id
_entity.type
_entity.pdbx_description
1 polymer ?
#
loop_
_entity_poly.entity_id
_entity_poly.type
_entity_poly.pdbx_seq_one_letter_code
_entity_poly.pdbx_strand_id
1 'polypeptide(L)'
;MSKNKRWYFIKLPEDFLESDPIEWLLTQDEGGNYFSMYILLCKIALNTEGRLVRLLGDVEVPYTPEDLSHKVRMSSSTVKVGVDTLLKAGLLSWIEPQILYITHFEMLVGSETDSARRMRKQRHNASSRASMRKLRAQQRKSLPPGQK
;
A
#
# COMPACT_ATOMS: atom_id res chain seq x y z
N MET A 1 -6.38 26.47 -8.61
CA MET A 1 -6.49 25.54 -7.46
C MET A 1 -5.47 24.41 -7.66
N SER A 2 -4.38 24.37 -6.89
CA SER A 2 -3.44 23.25 -6.97
C SER A 2 -4.19 21.96 -6.64
N LYS A 3 -4.20 20.95 -7.53
CA LYS A 3 -4.72 19.61 -7.20
C LYS A 3 -4.12 19.19 -5.85
N ASN A 4 -4.97 18.90 -4.86
CA ASN A 4 -4.55 18.40 -3.55
C ASN A 4 -3.85 17.05 -3.74
N LYS A 5 -2.54 17.09 -3.96
CA LYS A 5 -1.72 15.90 -4.18
C LYS A 5 -1.72 15.06 -2.91
N ARG A 6 -2.19 13.82 -3.02
CA ARG A 6 -2.13 12.80 -1.97
C ARG A 6 -0.97 11.84 -2.23
N TRP A 7 -0.36 11.38 -1.16
CA TRP A 7 0.63 10.32 -1.15
C TRP A 7 0.02 9.13 -0.41
N TYR A 8 0.15 7.93 -0.97
CA TYR A 8 -0.35 6.70 -0.36
C TYR A 8 0.82 5.79 0.02
N PHE A 9 0.63 4.99 1.05
CA PHE A 9 1.58 3.99 1.52
C PHE A 9 0.83 2.78 2.06
N ILE A 10 1.35 1.59 1.79
CA ILE A 10 0.89 0.35 2.41
C ILE A 10 1.55 0.26 3.78
N LYS A 11 0.75 0.03 4.81
CA LYS A 11 1.21 -0.32 6.14
C LYS A 11 1.54 -1.81 6.10
N LEU A 12 2.76 -2.15 6.50
CA LEU A 12 3.22 -3.52 6.62
C LEU A 12 3.38 -3.83 8.11
N PRO A 13 2.35 -4.38 8.77
CA PRO A 13 2.49 -4.98 10.09
C PRO A 13 3.65 -5.98 10.14
N GLU A 14 4.21 -6.19 11.32
CA GLU A 14 5.29 -7.17 11.55
C GLU A 14 4.87 -8.59 11.13
N ASP A 15 3.59 -8.90 11.31
CA ASP A 15 2.94 -10.18 11.05
C ASP A 15 2.13 -10.20 9.74
N PHE A 16 2.36 -9.24 8.83
CA PHE A 16 1.54 -9.14 7.62
C PHE A 16 1.60 -10.40 6.75
N LEU A 17 2.80 -10.96 6.57
CA LEU A 17 3.01 -12.15 5.73
C LEU A 17 2.61 -13.44 6.46
N GLU A 18 2.58 -13.38 7.79
CA GLU A 18 2.25 -14.45 8.74
C GLU A 18 0.75 -14.46 9.09
N SER A 19 -0.03 -13.52 8.55
CA SER A 19 -1.47 -13.51 8.76
C SER A 19 -2.12 -14.71 8.07
N ASP A 20 -3.06 -15.38 8.77
CA ASP A 20 -3.75 -16.58 8.25
C ASP A 20 -4.25 -16.43 6.79
N PRO A 21 -4.85 -15.30 6.37
CA PRO A 21 -5.27 -15.10 4.97
C PRO A 21 -4.12 -15.13 3.96
N ILE A 22 -2.97 -14.51 4.30
CA ILE A 22 -1.82 -14.40 3.41
C ILE A 22 -1.05 -15.71 3.38
N GLU A 23 -0.82 -16.35 4.53
CA GLU A 23 -0.22 -17.69 4.58
C GLU A 23 -1.04 -18.67 3.76
N TRP A 24 -2.37 -18.71 3.97
CA TRP A 24 -3.25 -19.58 3.20
C TRP A 24 -3.18 -19.29 1.69
N LEU A 25 -3.20 -18.01 1.29
CA LEU A 25 -3.09 -17.61 -0.12
C LEU A 25 -1.80 -18.12 -0.76
N LEU A 26 -0.68 -18.04 -0.06
CA LEU A 26 0.63 -18.43 -0.58
C LEU A 26 0.80 -19.95 -0.70
N THR A 27 -0.05 -20.76 -0.05
CA THR A 27 -0.08 -22.22 -0.25
C THR A 27 -0.86 -22.65 -1.49
N GLN A 28 -1.65 -21.76 -2.10
CA GLN A 28 -2.43 -22.07 -3.30
C GLN A 28 -1.52 -22.21 -4.52
N ASP A 29 -1.99 -22.97 -5.53
CA ASP A 29 -1.37 -22.96 -6.84
C ASP A 29 -1.39 -21.53 -7.40
N GLU A 30 -0.26 -21.08 -7.95
CA GLU A 30 -0.07 -19.68 -8.38
C GLU A 30 -0.27 -18.63 -7.25
N GLY A 31 -0.19 -19.01 -5.97
CA GLY A 31 -0.44 -18.14 -4.82
C GLY A 31 0.40 -16.85 -4.80
N GLY A 32 1.66 -16.92 -5.23
CA GLY A 32 2.52 -15.74 -5.39
C GLY A 32 2.02 -14.75 -6.46
N ASN A 33 1.39 -15.25 -7.53
CA ASN A 33 0.75 -14.41 -8.53
C ASN A 33 -0.52 -13.76 -7.98
N TYR A 34 -1.30 -14.46 -7.17
CA TYR A 34 -2.49 -13.89 -6.53
C TYR A 34 -2.15 -12.87 -5.44
N PHE A 35 -1.06 -13.09 -4.68
CA PHE A 35 -0.53 -12.09 -3.76
C PHE A 35 -0.09 -10.83 -4.53
N SER A 36 0.62 -10.99 -5.64
CA SER A 36 1.00 -9.87 -6.51
C SER A 36 -0.22 -9.14 -7.05
N MET A 37 -1.27 -9.87 -7.44
CA MET A 37 -2.54 -9.32 -7.88
C MET A 37 -3.21 -8.50 -6.77
N TYR A 38 -3.24 -9.01 -5.53
CA TYR A 38 -3.79 -8.32 -4.37
C TYR A 38 -3.15 -6.94 -4.13
N ILE A 39 -1.82 -6.85 -4.21
CA ILE A 39 -1.10 -5.57 -4.09
C ILE A 39 -1.47 -4.60 -5.23
N LEU A 40 -1.65 -5.11 -6.46
CA LEU A 40 -2.09 -4.30 -7.60
C LEU A 40 -3.53 -3.81 -7.44
N LEU A 41 -4.43 -4.64 -6.90
CA LEU A 41 -5.81 -4.26 -6.59
C LEU A 41 -5.85 -3.16 -5.51
N CYS A 42 -5.04 -3.27 -4.46
CA CYS A 42 -4.90 -2.21 -3.44
C CYS A 42 -4.47 -0.88 -4.08
N LYS A 43 -3.55 -0.91 -5.05
CA LYS A 43 -3.12 0.27 -5.80
C LYS A 43 -4.24 0.85 -6.67
N ILE A 44 -5.05 0.00 -7.31
CA ILE A 44 -6.18 0.42 -8.15
C ILE A 44 -7.24 1.13 -7.29
N ALA A 45 -7.47 0.64 -6.07
CA ALA A 45 -8.49 1.12 -5.17
C ALA A 45 -8.12 2.37 -4.33
N LEU A 46 -6.92 2.93 -4.51
CA LEU A 46 -6.42 4.04 -3.68
C LEU A 46 -7.33 5.27 -3.64
N ASN A 47 -7.97 5.59 -4.76
CA ASN A 47 -8.81 6.79 -4.88
C ASN A 47 -10.31 6.50 -4.68
N THR A 48 -10.65 5.25 -4.40
CA THR A 48 -12.02 4.74 -4.24
C THR A 48 -12.17 4.03 -2.90
N GLU A 49 -11.28 4.35 -1.95
CA GLU A 49 -11.35 3.88 -0.56
C GLU A 49 -11.48 2.36 -0.45
N GLY A 50 -10.75 1.61 -1.28
CA GLY A 50 -10.77 0.15 -1.28
C GLY A 50 -11.80 -0.48 -2.22
N ARG A 51 -12.70 0.30 -2.83
CA ARG A 51 -13.69 -0.19 -3.80
C ARG A 51 -13.06 -0.37 -5.18
N LEU A 52 -13.25 -1.52 -5.82
CA LEU A 52 -12.76 -1.80 -7.17
C LEU A 52 -13.76 -1.31 -8.23
N VAL A 53 -13.87 0.02 -8.30
CA VAL A 53 -14.79 0.72 -9.22
C VAL A 53 -14.05 1.75 -10.08
N ARG A 54 -14.66 2.11 -11.20
CA ARG A 54 -14.33 3.28 -12.00
C ARG A 54 -15.32 4.39 -11.67
N LEU A 55 -14.81 5.60 -11.41
CA LEU A 55 -15.64 6.79 -11.26
C LEU A 55 -15.91 7.41 -12.63
N LEU A 56 -17.18 7.51 -13.01
CA LEU A 56 -17.65 8.21 -14.21
C LEU A 56 -18.59 9.34 -13.78
N GLY A 57 -18.03 10.53 -13.59
CA GLY A 57 -18.75 11.62 -12.91
C GLY A 57 -19.10 11.19 -11.48
N ASP A 58 -20.38 11.20 -11.16
CA ASP A 58 -20.91 10.80 -9.85
C ASP A 58 -21.36 9.33 -9.79
N VAL A 59 -21.08 8.54 -10.84
CA VAL A 59 -21.47 7.12 -10.91
C VAL A 59 -20.26 6.22 -10.65
N GLU A 60 -20.41 5.27 -9.72
CA GLU A 60 -19.48 4.17 -9.51
C GLU A 60 -19.84 3.00 -10.46
N VAL A 61 -18.92 2.62 -11.34
CA VAL A 61 -19.06 1.45 -12.22
C VAL A 61 -18.10 0.36 -11.77
N PRO A 62 -18.57 -0.82 -11.32
CA PRO A 62 -17.70 -1.90 -10.86
C PRO A 62 -16.76 -2.39 -11.97
N TYR A 63 -15.53 -2.75 -11.60
CA TYR A 63 -14.61 -3.36 -12.56
C TYR A 63 -15.02 -4.80 -12.88
N THR A 64 -15.11 -5.10 -14.17
CA THR A 64 -15.23 -6.48 -14.66
C THR A 64 -13.88 -7.21 -14.55
N PRO A 65 -13.86 -8.55 -14.62
CA PRO A 65 -12.61 -9.30 -14.74
C PRO A 65 -11.76 -8.85 -15.94
N GLU A 66 -12.40 -8.50 -17.05
CA GLU A 66 -11.75 -7.97 -18.24
C GLU A 66 -11.10 -6.60 -17.97
N ASP A 67 -11.78 -5.68 -17.27
CA ASP A 67 -11.18 -4.41 -16.84
C ASP A 67 -9.94 -4.63 -15.95
N LEU A 68 -10.05 -5.56 -15.00
CA LEU A 68 -8.98 -5.87 -14.05
C LEU A 68 -7.80 -6.53 -14.75
N SER A 69 -8.02 -7.40 -15.74
CA SER A 69 -6.97 -8.07 -16.51
C SER A 69 -5.95 -7.10 -17.11
N HIS A 70 -6.42 -5.99 -17.71
CA HIS A 70 -5.57 -4.95 -18.25
C HIS A 70 -4.81 -4.17 -17.17
N LYS A 71 -5.45 -3.93 -16.02
CA LYS A 71 -4.85 -3.14 -14.93
C LYS A 71 -3.79 -3.91 -14.16
N VAL A 72 -4.06 -5.18 -13.88
CA VAL A 72 -3.17 -6.08 -13.13
C VAL A 72 -2.18 -6.82 -14.05
N ARG A 73 -2.36 -6.69 -15.38
CA ARG A 73 -1.50 -7.28 -16.43
C ARG A 73 -1.43 -8.79 -16.36
N MET A 74 -2.58 -9.41 -16.10
CA MET A 74 -2.77 -10.86 -16.07
C MET A 74 -3.90 -11.22 -17.04
N SER A 75 -4.00 -12.48 -17.45
CA SER A 75 -5.11 -12.91 -18.31
C SER A 75 -6.44 -12.82 -17.57
N SER A 76 -7.56 -12.63 -18.30
CA SER A 76 -8.90 -12.62 -17.67
C SER A 76 -9.19 -13.93 -16.92
N SER A 77 -8.71 -15.09 -17.41
CA SER A 77 -8.85 -16.37 -16.70
C SER A 77 -8.09 -16.37 -15.37
N THR A 78 -6.84 -15.92 -15.35
CA THR A 78 -6.04 -15.79 -14.11
C THR A 78 -6.69 -14.82 -13.14
N VAL A 79 -7.23 -13.70 -13.62
CA VAL A 79 -7.96 -12.74 -12.77
C VAL A 79 -9.20 -13.36 -12.16
N LYS A 80 -10.01 -14.10 -12.93
CA LYS A 80 -11.22 -14.76 -12.41
C LYS A 80 -10.89 -15.73 -11.28
N VAL A 81 -9.89 -16.60 -11.50
CA VAL A 81 -9.43 -17.54 -10.47
C VAL A 81 -8.85 -16.79 -9.28
N GLY A 82 -7.97 -15.82 -9.51
CA GLY A 82 -7.35 -15.06 -8.42
C GLY A 82 -8.36 -14.26 -7.59
N VAL A 83 -9.39 -13.68 -8.19
CA VAL A 83 -10.45 -12.97 -7.46
C VAL A 83 -11.21 -13.93 -6.57
N ASP A 84 -11.58 -15.10 -7.08
CA ASP A 84 -12.23 -16.16 -6.31
C ASP A 84 -11.34 -16.65 -5.14
N THR A 85 -10.04 -16.85 -5.40
CA THR A 85 -9.07 -17.23 -4.36
C THR A 85 -8.93 -16.14 -3.29
N LEU A 86 -8.85 -14.86 -3.66
CA LEU A 86 -8.76 -13.75 -2.71
C LEU A 86 -10.05 -13.56 -1.89
N LEU A 87 -11.23 -13.81 -2.49
CA LEU A 87 -12.50 -13.84 -1.78
C LEU A 87 -12.52 -14.98 -0.75
N LYS A 88 -12.07 -16.18 -1.12
CA LYS A 88 -11.95 -17.33 -0.21
C LYS A 88 -10.96 -17.09 0.93
N ALA A 89 -9.85 -16.40 0.66
CA ALA A 89 -8.88 -15.98 1.68
C ALA A 89 -9.46 -14.93 2.64
N GLY A 90 -10.56 -14.25 2.29
CA GLY A 90 -11.09 -13.11 3.04
C GLY A 90 -10.37 -11.79 2.77
N LEU A 91 -9.45 -11.75 1.80
CA LEU A 91 -8.70 -10.54 1.41
C LEU A 91 -9.54 -9.60 0.52
N LEU A 92 -10.56 -10.15 -0.14
CA LEU A 92 -11.60 -9.38 -0.80
C LEU A 92 -12.97 -9.70 -0.17
N SER A 93 -13.90 -8.77 -0.33
CA SER A 93 -15.31 -8.96 0.02
C SER A 93 -16.24 -8.24 -0.95
N TRP A 94 -17.51 -8.63 -0.97
CA TRP A 94 -18.58 -7.93 -1.68
C TRP A 94 -19.27 -6.97 -0.71
N ILE A 95 -19.35 -5.68 -1.04
CA ILE A 95 -20.12 -4.70 -0.23
C ILE A 95 -21.53 -4.52 -0.81
N GLU A 96 -21.60 -4.53 -2.14
CA GLU A 96 -22.83 -4.56 -2.91
C GLU A 96 -22.76 -5.79 -3.82
N PRO A 97 -23.88 -6.31 -4.36
CA PRO A 97 -23.90 -7.55 -5.14
C PRO A 97 -22.89 -7.60 -6.30
N GLN A 98 -22.32 -6.46 -6.70
CA GLN A 98 -21.40 -6.33 -7.81
C GLN A 98 -20.13 -5.52 -7.51
N ILE A 99 -19.93 -4.98 -6.30
CA ILE A 99 -18.73 -4.19 -5.96
C ILE A 99 -17.79 -4.99 -5.07
N LEU A 100 -16.64 -5.35 -5.64
CA LEU A 100 -15.52 -5.90 -4.88
C LEU A 100 -14.83 -4.82 -4.07
N TYR A 101 -14.42 -5.20 -2.85
CA TYR A 101 -13.73 -4.35 -1.90
C TYR A 101 -12.51 -5.05 -1.30
N ILE A 102 -11.43 -4.30 -1.09
CA ILE A 102 -10.27 -4.74 -0.33
C ILE A 102 -10.64 -4.80 1.14
N THR A 103 -10.71 -5.99 1.72
CA THR A 103 -11.08 -6.16 3.13
C THR A 103 -10.12 -5.38 4.03
N HIS A 104 -10.67 -4.60 4.96
CA HIS A 104 -9.90 -3.76 5.90
C HIS A 104 -8.94 -2.75 5.23
N PHE A 105 -9.36 -2.16 4.11
CA PHE A 105 -8.52 -1.26 3.32
C PHE A 105 -7.89 -0.11 4.13
N GLU A 106 -8.62 0.53 5.04
CA GLU A 106 -8.08 1.64 5.86
C GLU A 106 -7.00 1.20 6.87
N MET A 107 -7.03 -0.07 7.27
CA MET A 107 -6.00 -0.66 8.12
C MET A 107 -4.75 -1.00 7.30
N LEU A 108 -4.91 -1.30 6.01
CA LEU A 108 -3.81 -1.63 5.10
C LEU A 108 -3.16 -0.40 4.47
N VAL A 109 -3.94 0.59 4.06
CA VAL A 109 -3.48 1.74 3.27
C VAL A 109 -3.61 3.02 4.07
N GLY A 110 -2.49 3.72 4.25
CA GLY A 110 -2.46 5.08 4.75
C GLY A 110 -2.34 6.10 3.63
N SER A 111 -2.73 7.34 3.92
CA SER A 111 -2.46 8.47 3.05
C SER A 111 -1.98 9.69 3.83
N GLU A 112 -1.14 10.51 3.20
CA GLU A 112 -0.72 11.81 3.72
C GLU A 112 -0.87 12.89 2.64
N THR A 113 -1.21 14.11 3.06
CA THR A 113 -1.21 15.28 2.17
C THR A 113 0.21 15.70 1.83
N ASP A 114 0.37 16.43 0.74
CA ASP A 114 1.70 16.95 0.36
C ASP A 114 2.32 17.85 1.44
N SER A 115 1.52 18.67 2.12
CA SER A 115 1.98 19.49 3.26
C SER A 115 2.41 18.63 4.45
N ALA A 116 1.61 17.63 4.83
CA ALA A 116 1.95 16.70 5.91
C ALA A 116 3.27 15.97 5.63
N ARG A 117 3.46 15.49 4.39
CA ARG A 117 4.69 14.87 3.93
C ARG A 117 5.89 15.81 4.03
N ARG A 118 5.75 17.06 3.53
CA ARG A 118 6.81 18.08 3.60
C ARG A 118 7.24 18.36 5.04
N MET A 119 6.27 18.55 5.94
CA MET A 119 6.54 18.80 7.37
C MET A 119 7.19 17.59 8.05
N ARG A 120 6.75 16.36 7.75
CA ARG A 120 7.39 15.12 8.24
C ARG A 120 8.85 15.04 7.80
N LYS A 121 9.13 15.28 6.51
CA LYS A 121 10.51 15.29 5.96
C LYS A 121 11.37 16.37 6.61
N GLN A 122 10.83 17.57 6.82
CA GLN A 122 11.54 18.65 7.49
C GLN A 122 11.92 18.28 8.93
N ARG A 123 10.97 17.73 9.70
CA ARG A 123 11.22 17.27 11.08
C ARG A 123 12.28 16.18 11.14
N HIS A 124 12.19 15.18 10.25
CA HIS A 124 13.20 14.12 10.14
C HIS A 124 14.59 14.67 9.81
N ASN A 125 14.69 15.58 8.84
CA ASN A 125 15.98 16.18 8.48
C ASN A 125 16.57 17.01 9.64
N ALA A 126 15.73 17.71 10.40
CA ALA A 126 16.17 18.45 11.58
C ALA A 126 16.70 17.51 12.67
N SER A 127 16.01 16.40 12.96
CA SER A 127 16.47 15.41 13.93
C SER A 127 17.77 14.74 13.48
N SER A 128 17.88 14.32 12.22
CA SER A 128 19.11 13.71 11.68
C SER A 128 20.31 14.67 11.77
N ARG A 129 20.12 15.97 11.45
CA ARG A 129 21.17 16.99 11.58
C ARG A 129 21.59 17.19 13.04
N ALA A 130 20.64 17.16 13.97
CA ALA A 130 20.92 17.27 15.41
C ALA A 130 21.74 16.06 15.90
N SER A 131 21.35 14.83 15.52
CA SER A 131 22.09 13.61 15.84
C SER A 131 23.52 13.62 15.27
N MET A 132 23.68 14.03 14.01
CA MET A 132 25.00 14.18 13.37
C MET A 132 25.90 15.21 14.07
N ARG A 133 25.34 16.34 14.53
CA ARG A 133 26.09 17.34 15.32
C ARG A 133 26.56 16.76 16.65
N LYS A 134 25.71 15.99 17.35
CA LYS A 134 26.09 15.31 18.61
C LYS A 134 27.22 14.31 18.38
N LEU A 135 27.11 13.47 17.34
CA LEU A 135 28.14 12.49 16.97
C LEU A 135 29.50 13.17 16.68
N ARG A 136 29.49 14.23 15.86
CA ARG A 136 30.72 15.00 15.54
C ARG A 136 31.32 15.69 16.76
N ALA A 137 30.50 16.16 17.69
CA ALA A 137 30.97 16.77 18.93
C ALA A 137 31.60 15.74 19.89
N GLN A 138 31.04 14.52 19.95
CA GLN A 138 31.62 13.41 20.71
C GLN A 138 32.97 12.98 20.13
N GLN A 139 33.04 12.80 18.80
CA GLN A 139 34.30 12.48 18.11
C GLN A 139 35.39 13.53 18.37
N ARG A 140 35.05 14.83 18.29
CA ARG A 140 36.01 15.92 18.59
C ARG A 140 36.53 15.92 20.03
N LYS A 141 35.75 15.41 20.99
CA LYS A 141 36.18 15.28 22.40
C LYS A 141 37.04 14.04 22.66
N SER A 142 36.94 13.02 21.81
CA SER A 142 37.75 11.79 21.91
C SER A 142 39.08 11.86 21.15
N LEU A 143 39.36 12.96 20.42
CA LEU A 143 40.67 13.18 19.78
C LEU A 143 41.71 13.62 20.83
N PRO A 144 42.92 13.01 20.85
CA PRO A 144 43.96 13.34 21.82
C PRO A 144 44.50 14.77 21.62
N PRO A 145 45.02 15.43 22.68
CA PRO A 145 45.49 16.81 22.60
C PRO A 145 46.76 16.87 21.73
N GLY A 146 46.70 17.50 20.56
CA GLY A 146 47.87 17.73 19.71
C GLY A 146 47.67 17.63 18.19
N GLN A 147 46.50 17.19 17.72
CA GLN A 147 46.13 17.28 16.30
C GLN A 147 44.95 18.24 16.14
N LYS A 148 45.24 19.54 16.09
CA LYS A 148 44.32 20.56 15.59
C LYS A 148 44.90 21.19 14.34
#